data_AF-A0A1X0A2E2-F1
#
_entry.id   AF-A0A1X0A2E2-F1
#
_cell.length_a   1.000
_cell.length_b   1.000
_cell.length_c   1.000
_cell.angle_alpha   90.00
_cell.angle_beta   90.00
_cell.angle_gamma   90.00
#
_symmetry.space_group_name_H-M   'P 1'
#
loop_
_entity.id
_entity.type
_entity.pdbx_description
1 polymer ?
#
loop_
_entity_poly.entity_id
_entity_poly.type
_entity_poly.pdbx_seq_one_letter_code
_entity_poly.pdbx_strand_id
1 'polypeptide(L)'
;MAAIAQSDGLVNPSDLAMELGFAAQSAIQQPLKDLTTAGLITRQDGMGRVYYRRNPHTIWDAAIELLGQALAVDVNPHAVQG
;
A
#
# COMPACT_ATOMS: atom_id res chain seq x y z
N MET A 1 0.28 0.74 1.76
CA MET A 1 1.03 -0.49 2.11
C MET A 1 0.29 -1.74 1.69
N ALA A 2 -0.83 -2.10 2.31
CA ALA A 2 -1.53 -3.35 2.03
C ALA A 2 -2.01 -3.51 0.57
N ALA A 3 -2.59 -2.46 -0.05
CA ALA A 3 -2.96 -2.51 -1.47
C ALA A 3 -1.75 -2.80 -2.38
N ILE A 4 -0.62 -2.13 -2.15
CA ILE A 4 0.65 -2.41 -2.86
C ILE A 4 1.13 -3.85 -2.60
N ALA A 5 0.97 -4.36 -1.38
CA ALA A 5 1.35 -5.72 -1.03
C ALA A 5 0.47 -6.80 -1.71
N GLN A 6 -0.81 -6.51 -1.96
CA GLN A 6 -1.73 -7.42 -2.66
C GLN A 6 -1.60 -7.35 -4.19
N SER A 7 -0.98 -6.29 -4.72
CA SER A 7 -0.74 -6.14 -6.17
C SER A 7 0.28 -7.15 -6.71
N ASP A 8 0.33 -7.27 -8.04
CA ASP A 8 1.36 -8.00 -8.77
C ASP A 8 2.77 -7.37 -8.68
N GLY A 9 2.89 -6.27 -7.93
CA GLY A 9 4.11 -5.53 -7.68
C GLY A 9 4.35 -4.37 -8.65
N LEU A 10 3.54 -4.16 -9.68
CA LEU A 10 3.57 -2.94 -10.48
C LEU A 10 2.47 -1.97 -10.01
N VAL A 11 2.87 -0.76 -9.63
CA VAL A 11 1.98 0.24 -9.05
C VAL A 11 1.92 1.47 -9.96
N ASN A 12 0.74 1.74 -10.50
CA ASN A 12 0.41 3.02 -11.11
C ASN A 12 -0.20 3.94 -10.03
N PRO A 13 0.37 5.12 -9.76
CA PRO A 13 -0.16 6.03 -8.75
C PRO A 13 -1.61 6.46 -8.98
N SER A 14 -2.01 6.69 -10.24
CA SER A 14 -3.39 7.11 -10.53
C SER A 14 -4.37 6.00 -10.21
N ASP A 15 -4.04 4.76 -10.60
CA ASP A 15 -4.88 3.59 -10.36
C ASP A 15 -4.95 3.27 -8.85
N LEU A 16 -3.82 3.33 -8.15
CA LEU A 16 -3.76 3.12 -6.70
C LEU A 16 -4.59 4.16 -5.94
N ALA A 17 -4.55 5.43 -6.36
CA ALA A 17 -5.35 6.47 -5.72
C ALA A 17 -6.85 6.20 -5.89
N MET A 18 -7.28 5.77 -7.08
CA MET A 18 -8.67 5.38 -7.35
C MET A 18 -9.09 4.15 -6.54
N GLU A 19 -8.26 3.11 -6.49
CA GLU A 19 -8.52 1.88 -5.73
C GLU A 19 -8.70 2.17 -4.23
N LEU A 20 -7.90 3.08 -3.68
CA LEU A 20 -7.99 3.50 -2.28
C LEU A 20 -9.09 4.55 -2.02
N GLY A 21 -9.85 4.96 -3.04
CA GLY A 21 -10.96 5.91 -2.91
C GLY A 21 -10.53 7.37 -2.71
N PHE A 22 -9.30 7.74 -3.04
CA PHE A 22 -8.85 9.13 -2.97
C PHE A 22 -9.33 9.95 -4.18
N ALA A 23 -9.83 11.16 -3.91
CA ALA A 23 -10.28 12.08 -4.95
C ALA A 23 -9.16 12.66 -5.83
N ALA A 24 -7.92 12.65 -5.32
CA ALA A 24 -6.76 13.17 -6.03
C ALA A 24 -5.50 12.33 -5.77
N GLN A 25 -4.71 12.10 -6.81
CA GLN A 25 -3.44 11.37 -6.70
C GLN A 25 -2.43 12.06 -5.76
N SER A 26 -2.52 13.38 -5.56
CA SER A 26 -1.67 14.10 -4.61
C SER A 26 -1.77 13.56 -3.18
N ALA A 27 -2.92 12.99 -2.79
CA ALA A 27 -3.12 12.40 -1.47
C ALA A 27 -2.15 11.24 -1.17
N ILE A 28 -1.67 10.54 -2.19
CA ILE A 28 -0.75 9.41 -2.04
C ILE A 28 0.70 9.73 -2.40
N GLN A 29 1.02 10.97 -2.81
CA GLN A 29 2.37 11.34 -3.23
C GLN A 29 3.39 11.22 -2.09
N GLN A 30 3.07 11.74 -0.91
CA GLN A 30 3.97 11.65 0.24
C GLN A 30 4.20 10.20 0.68
N PRO A 31 3.15 9.36 0.84
CA PRO A 31 3.34 7.92 1.07
C PRO A 31 4.24 7.23 0.04
N LEU A 32 4.07 7.48 -1.26
CA LEU A 32 4.92 6.88 -2.29
C LEU A 32 6.38 7.34 -2.19
N LYS A 33 6.60 8.61 -1.83
CA LYS A 33 7.94 9.14 -1.59
C LYS A 33 8.59 8.44 -0.40
N ASP A 34 7.87 8.28 0.70
CA ASP A 34 8.39 7.64 1.91
C ASP A 34 8.76 6.17 1.67
N LEU A 35 7.93 5.44 0.92
CA LEU A 35 8.20 4.06 0.53
C LEU A 35 9.40 3.94 -0.43
N THR A 36 9.59 4.93 -1.29
CA THR A 36 10.77 5.00 -2.16
C THR A 36 12.02 5.26 -1.33
N THR A 37 11.97 6.21 -0.40
CA THR A 37 13.08 6.53 0.53
C THR A 37 13.44 5.34 1.41
N ALA A 38 12.45 4.56 1.85
CA ALA A 38 12.67 3.33 2.62
C ALA A 38 13.19 2.14 1.76
N GLY A 39 13.33 2.31 0.44
CA GLY A 39 13.78 1.25 -0.46
C GLY A 39 12.76 0.12 -0.65
N LEU A 40 11.49 0.35 -0.29
CA LEU A 40 10.42 -0.64 -0.39
C LEU A 40 9.82 -0.69 -1.81
N ILE A 41 9.81 0.45 -2.50
CA ILE A 41 9.43 0.52 -3.91
C ILE A 41 10.48 1.28 -4.70
N THR A 42 10.60 0.96 -5.98
CA THR A 42 11.50 1.63 -6.92
C THR A 42 10.69 2.33 -7.99
N ARG A 43 10.94 3.63 -8.19
CA ARG A 43 10.32 4.39 -9.27
C ARG A 43 10.87 3.93 -10.63
N GLN A 44 9.98 3.69 -11.58
CA GLN A 44 10.28 3.38 -12.98
C GLN A 44 9.63 4.45 -13.86
N ASP A 45 10.45 5.29 -14.48
CA ASP A 45 9.98 6.27 -15.47
C ASP A 45 9.97 5.60 -16.86
N GLY A 46 8.83 5.61 -17.55
CA GLY A 46 8.70 4.97 -18.87
C GLY A 46 7.60 5.61 -19.71
N MET A 47 7.91 5.91 -20.99
CA MET A 47 6.96 6.48 -21.98
C MET A 47 6.11 7.65 -21.45
N GLY A 48 6.71 8.57 -20.70
CA GLY A 48 6.01 9.75 -20.14
C GLY A 48 5.10 9.45 -18.95
N ARG A 49 5.12 8.22 -18.41
CA ARG A 49 4.36 7.78 -17.25
C ARG A 49 5.29 7.33 -16.13
N VAL A 50 4.77 7.43 -14.91
CA VAL A 50 5.48 7.06 -13.69
C VAL A 50 4.83 5.81 -13.13
N TYR A 51 5.61 4.76 -12.98
CA TYR A 51 5.23 3.54 -12.29
C TYR A 51 6.16 3.31 -11.11
N TYR A 52 5.73 2.48 -10.16
CA TYR A 52 6.57 1.99 -9.08
C TYR A 52 6.58 0.47 -9.09
N ARG A 53 7.75 -0.12 -8.90
CA ARG A 53 7.92 -1.56 -8.73
C ARG A 53 8.12 -1.85 -7.26
N ARG A 54 7.37 -2.81 -6.71
CA ARG A 54 7.59 -3.34 -5.37
C ARG A 54 8.93 -4.07 -5.31
N ASN A 55 9.77 -3.69 -4.35
CA ASN A 55 11.01 -4.40 -4.07
C ASN A 55 10.72 -5.59 -3.13
N PRO A 56 11.42 -6.73 -3.28
CA PRO A 56 11.29 -7.85 -2.35
C PRO A 56 11.64 -7.43 -0.92
N HIS A 57 10.71 -7.61 0.02
CA HIS A 57 10.92 -7.34 1.44
C HIS A 57 9.86 -8.06 2.28
N THR A 58 10.25 -8.61 3.43
CA THR A 58 9.37 -9.31 4.39
C THR A 58 8.28 -8.42 5.01
N ILE A 59 8.38 -7.09 4.88
CA ILE A 59 7.42 -6.16 5.48
C ILE A 59 6.08 -6.21 4.74
N TRP A 60 6.08 -6.71 3.50
CA TRP A 60 4.86 -6.85 2.71
C TRP A 60 3.94 -7.91 3.28
N ASP A 61 4.50 -9.07 3.64
CA ASP A 61 3.74 -10.15 4.28
C ASP A 61 3.21 -9.67 5.64
N ALA A 62 4.07 -9.05 6.45
CA ALA A 62 3.67 -8.46 7.73
C ALA A 62 2.57 -7.40 7.58
N ALA A 63 2.59 -6.57 6.53
CA ALA A 63 1.55 -5.57 6.29
C ALA A 63 0.18 -6.21 5.99
N ILE A 64 0.16 -7.38 5.34
CA ILE A 64 -1.08 -8.14 5.10
C ILE A 64 -1.57 -8.79 6.39
N GLU A 65 -0.67 -9.39 7.16
CA GLU A 65 -1.00 -9.99 8.45
C GLU A 65 -1.60 -8.95 9.42
N LEU A 66 -0.97 -7.78 9.52
CA LEU A 66 -1.44 -6.69 10.37
C LEU A 66 -2.81 -6.16 9.91
N LEU A 67 -3.04 -6.05 8.60
CA LEU A 67 -4.36 -5.71 8.08
C LEU A 67 -5.41 -6.76 8.47
N GLY A 68 -5.08 -8.05 8.33
CA GLY A 68 -5.96 -9.14 8.72
C GLY A 68 -6.32 -9.09 10.21
N GLN A 69 -5.34 -8.84 11.07
CA GLN A 69 -5.55 -8.69 12.52
C GLN A 69 -6.45 -7.48 12.83
N ALA A 70 -6.20 -6.32 12.23
CA ALA A 70 -7.00 -5.12 12.44
C ALA A 70 -8.47 -5.34 12.05
N LEU A 71 -8.71 -5.94 10.89
CA LEU A 71 -10.07 -6.26 10.44
C LEU A 71 -10.76 -7.31 11.34
N ALA A 72 -10.02 -8.28 11.87
CA ALA A 72 -10.57 -9.27 12.80
C ALA A 72 -10.95 -8.65 14.16
N VAL A 73 -10.20 -7.65 14.62
CA VAL A 73 -10.54 -6.87 15.83
C VAL A 73 -11.80 -6.05 15.60
N ASP A 74 -11.93 -5.38 14.46
CA ASP A 74 -13.10 -4.55 14.13
C ASP A 74 -14.41 -5.36 13.97
N VAL A 75 -14.31 -6.63 13.55
CA VAL A 75 -15.48 -7.53 13.43
C VAL A 75 -15.95 -8.06 14.80
N ASN A 76 -15.18 -7.88 15.88
CA ASN A 76 -15.52 -8.38 17.21
C ASN A 76 -15.60 -7.28 18.29
N PRO A 77 -16.61 -6.39 18.25
CA PRO A 77 -16.75 -5.30 19.23
C PRO A 77 -17.09 -5.75 20.66
N HIS A 78 -17.27 -7.06 20.92
CA HIS A 78 -17.65 -7.61 22.23
C HIS A 78 -16.58 -8.48 22.92
N ALA A 79 -15.36 -8.59 22.39
CA ALA A 79 -14.32 -9.43 23.01
C ALA A 79 -13.59 -8.81 24.22
N VAL A 80 -14.00 -7.62 24.68
CA VAL A 80 -13.39 -6.94 25.83
C VAL A 80 -14.39 -6.80 26.97
N GLN A 81 -14.95 -7.91 27.43
CA GLN A 81 -15.49 -8.03 28.79
C GLN A 81 -15.19 -9.43 29.34
N GLY A 82 -14.07 -9.52 30.04
CA GLY A 82 -13.69 -10.64 30.92
C GLY A 82 -13.12 -10.07 32.20
#